data_AF-A0A843CES1-F1
#
_entry.id   AF-A0A843CES1-F1
#
_cell.length_a   1.000
_cell.length_b   1.000
_cell.length_c   1.000
_cell.angle_alpha   90.00
_cell.angle_beta   90.00
_cell.angle_gamma   90.00
#
_symmetry.space_group_name_H-M   'P 1'
#
loop_
_entity.id
_entity.type
_entity.pdbx_description
1 polymer ?
#
loop_
_entity_poly.entity_id
_entity_poly.type
_entity_poly.pdbx_seq_one_letter_code
_entity_poly.pdbx_strand_id
1 'polypeptide(L)'
;EPQPVIVTEFKIAHYTCPRCQREIVATHPDCPKEGRFGNNTIARATLLKYEDRLPYRKIRTALKRDYGLKVSPASILDFTRRGSDAIRSEYEQILERIRRAPILYVDETGIRVQGKKYWIWIFTTPEDTFVVVRKSRGMKVLMEVLTRRFGGIIVCDGWKPYSSFTNRIQRCWAHLLRESKYLAGKFAEAVYLHKALVRLYQRLDDALRDDPPPVIRERLWHEARETLMQILGGEYTNEKVNKLIGKIHNGFEYWFTFVLHPGVESTNNRAERALREHVVQRKIIGTLRNGKGTYIHETVMSVLATWAQRGLNSLEMLRLRLES
;
A
#
# COMPACT_ATOMS: atom_id res chain seq x y z
N GLU A 1 -31.23 13.89 -1.34
CA GLU A 1 -31.96 12.71 -0.83
C GLU A 1 -31.36 11.44 -1.44
N PRO A 2 -31.41 10.28 -0.74
CA PRO A 2 -30.99 9.02 -1.33
C PRO A 2 -31.88 8.67 -2.54
N GLN A 3 -31.26 8.22 -3.64
CA GLN A 3 -32.03 7.80 -4.82
C GLN A 3 -32.96 6.62 -4.47
N PRO A 4 -34.20 6.59 -4.99
CA PRO A 4 -35.14 5.53 -4.71
C PRO A 4 -34.63 4.18 -5.22
N VAL A 5 -35.04 3.10 -4.57
CA VAL A 5 -34.78 1.75 -5.07
C VAL A 5 -35.62 1.51 -6.32
N ILE A 6 -34.94 1.24 -7.43
CA ILE A 6 -35.57 0.84 -8.69
C ILE A 6 -35.54 -0.68 -8.77
N VAL A 7 -36.70 -1.28 -9.05
CA VAL A 7 -36.84 -2.71 -9.31
C VAL A 7 -37.20 -2.88 -10.78
N THR A 8 -36.32 -3.53 -11.53
CA THR A 8 -36.54 -3.82 -12.95
C THR A 8 -36.77 -5.31 -13.12
N GLU A 9 -37.88 -5.69 -13.74
CA GLU A 9 -38.16 -7.06 -14.13
C GLU A 9 -37.61 -7.31 -15.54
N PHE A 10 -36.74 -8.30 -15.69
CA PHE A 10 -36.25 -8.75 -16.99
C PHE A 10 -36.90 -10.08 -17.35
N LYS A 11 -37.54 -10.14 -18.51
CA LYS A 11 -38.04 -11.39 -19.10
C LYS A 11 -36.97 -11.96 -20.02
N ILE A 12 -36.24 -12.96 -19.53
CA ILE A 12 -35.11 -13.58 -20.23
C ILE A 12 -35.58 -14.88 -20.88
N ALA A 13 -35.41 -15.00 -22.19
CA ALA A 13 -35.71 -16.23 -22.92
C ALA A 13 -34.59 -17.26 -22.73
N HIS A 14 -34.98 -18.50 -22.45
CA HIS A 14 -34.09 -19.66 -22.39
C HIS A 14 -34.43 -20.60 -23.53
N TYR A 15 -33.42 -21.09 -24.24
CA TYR A 15 -33.57 -22.08 -25.29
C TYR A 15 -32.57 -23.22 -25.07
N THR A 16 -33.07 -24.45 -24.95
CA THR A 16 -32.23 -25.64 -24.89
C THR A 16 -32.26 -26.34 -26.24
N CYS A 17 -31.10 -26.47 -26.88
CA CYS A 17 -31.02 -27.18 -28.15
C CYS A 17 -31.35 -28.67 -27.95
N PRO A 18 -32.38 -29.23 -28.62
CA PRO A 18 -32.77 -30.63 -28.40
C PRO A 18 -31.71 -31.64 -28.86
N ARG A 19 -30.78 -31.23 -29.75
CA ARG A 19 -29.75 -32.11 -30.32
C ARG A 19 -28.48 -32.18 -29.49
N CYS A 20 -27.96 -31.04 -29.03
CA CYS A 20 -26.69 -30.98 -28.28
C CYS A 20 -26.87 -30.65 -26.78
N GLN A 21 -28.12 -30.43 -26.33
CA GLN A 21 -28.47 -30.09 -24.95
C GLN A 21 -27.81 -28.81 -24.42
N ARG A 22 -27.24 -27.98 -25.30
CA ARG A 22 -26.68 -26.69 -24.93
C ARG A 22 -27.81 -25.70 -24.69
N GLU A 23 -27.80 -25.09 -23.51
CA GLU A 23 -28.67 -23.98 -23.16
C GLU A 23 -28.10 -22.67 -23.69
N ILE A 24 -28.96 -21.86 -24.30
CA ILE A 24 -28.71 -20.48 -24.71
C ILE A 24 -29.67 -19.62 -23.90
N VAL A 25 -29.11 -18.72 -23.11
CA VAL A 25 -29.86 -17.76 -22.29
C VAL A 25 -29.70 -16.39 -22.93
N ALA A 26 -30.82 -15.72 -23.24
CA ALA A 26 -30.79 -14.35 -23.73
C ALA A 26 -30.12 -13.42 -22.71
N THR A 27 -29.53 -12.32 -23.17
CA THR A 27 -28.92 -11.32 -22.29
C THR A 27 -29.57 -9.96 -22.54
N HIS A 28 -29.62 -9.14 -21.50
CA HIS A 28 -30.05 -7.76 -21.58
C HIS A 28 -28.93 -6.88 -21.00
N PRO A 29 -28.52 -5.78 -21.65
CA PRO A 29 -27.43 -4.92 -21.17
C PRO A 29 -27.60 -4.47 -19.71
N ASP A 30 -28.84 -4.12 -19.32
CA ASP A 30 -29.14 -3.68 -17.96
C ASP A 30 -29.39 -4.82 -16.95
N CYS A 31 -29.45 -6.07 -17.41
CA CYS A 31 -29.62 -7.21 -16.51
C CYS A 31 -28.27 -7.55 -15.86
N PRO A 32 -28.19 -7.65 -14.52
CA PRO A 32 -26.94 -8.02 -13.87
C PRO A 32 -26.39 -9.34 -14.40
N LYS A 33 -25.09 -9.36 -14.77
CA LYS A 33 -24.37 -10.57 -15.20
C LYS A 33 -24.43 -11.69 -14.14
N GLU A 34 -24.53 -11.32 -12.86
CA GLU A 34 -24.63 -12.24 -11.74
C GLU A 34 -25.62 -11.73 -10.68
N GLY A 35 -26.44 -12.62 -10.11
CA GLY A 35 -27.39 -12.28 -9.05
C GLY A 35 -28.44 -11.25 -9.46
N ARG A 36 -29.07 -10.60 -8.47
CA ARG A 36 -30.25 -9.71 -8.67
C ARG A 36 -30.04 -8.24 -8.31
N PHE A 37 -28.83 -7.86 -7.93
CA PHE A 37 -28.52 -6.50 -7.49
C PHE A 37 -27.71 -5.79 -8.57
N GLY A 38 -28.12 -4.56 -8.91
CA GLY A 38 -27.45 -3.74 -9.90
C GLY A 38 -26.13 -3.13 -9.43
N ASN A 39 -25.37 -2.62 -10.40
CA ASN A 39 -24.01 -2.09 -10.23
C ASN A 39 -23.90 -1.01 -9.16
N ASN A 40 -24.91 -0.15 -9.03
CA ASN A 40 -24.98 0.89 -7.99
C ASN A 40 -24.89 0.33 -6.57
N THR A 41 -25.60 -0.76 -6.29
CA THR A 41 -25.60 -1.38 -4.96
C THR A 41 -24.24 -2.01 -4.67
N ILE A 42 -23.64 -2.65 -5.68
CA ILE A 42 -22.36 -3.33 -5.59
C ILE A 42 -21.24 -2.32 -5.34
N ALA A 43 -21.21 -1.24 -6.13
CA ALA A 43 -20.23 -0.18 -5.98
C ALA A 43 -20.31 0.45 -4.60
N ARG A 44 -21.51 0.86 -4.17
CA ARG A 44 -21.74 1.48 -2.86
C ARG A 44 -21.34 0.56 -1.70
N ALA A 45 -21.71 -0.71 -1.74
CA ALA A 45 -21.35 -1.67 -0.71
C ALA A 45 -19.83 -1.90 -0.61
N THR A 46 -19.13 -1.85 -1.75
CA THR A 46 -17.67 -1.97 -1.82
C THR A 46 -16.98 -0.77 -1.20
N LEU A 47 -17.39 0.45 -1.52
CA LEU A 47 -16.83 1.66 -0.92
C LEU A 47 -17.14 1.75 0.58
N LEU A 48 -18.37 1.45 0.99
CA LEU A 48 -18.73 1.39 2.41
C LEU A 48 -17.84 0.40 3.19
N LYS A 49 -17.38 -0.66 2.54
CA LYS A 49 -16.51 -1.66 3.17
C LYS A 49 -15.05 -1.22 3.27
N TYR A 50 -14.51 -0.65 2.20
CA TYR A 50 -13.06 -0.45 2.05
C TYR A 50 -12.62 1.00 2.26
N GLU A 51 -13.43 1.96 1.84
CA GLU A 51 -13.19 3.38 2.02
C GLU A 51 -13.74 3.86 3.37
N ASP A 52 -15.01 3.57 3.65
CA ASP A 52 -15.66 3.95 4.93
C ASP A 52 -15.40 2.94 6.06
N ARG A 53 -14.72 1.83 5.74
CA ARG A 53 -14.26 0.79 6.67
C ARG A 53 -15.37 0.13 7.50
N LEU A 54 -16.61 0.14 7.03
CA LEU A 54 -17.73 -0.40 7.79
C LEU A 54 -17.69 -1.95 7.86
N PRO A 55 -17.95 -2.55 9.03
CA PRO A 55 -18.23 -3.98 9.12
C PRO A 55 -19.47 -4.37 8.31
N TYR A 56 -19.52 -5.58 7.75
CA TYR A 56 -20.63 -6.05 6.91
C TYR A 56 -22.02 -5.86 7.53
N ARG A 57 -22.15 -6.06 8.85
CA ARG A 57 -23.41 -5.83 9.56
C ARG A 57 -23.84 -4.37 9.58
N LYS A 58 -22.88 -3.43 9.65
CA LYS A 58 -23.12 -1.99 9.61
C LYS A 58 -23.46 -1.51 8.21
N ILE A 59 -22.82 -2.08 7.18
CA ILE A 59 -23.19 -1.84 5.77
C ILE A 59 -24.65 -2.23 5.52
N ARG A 60 -25.08 -3.42 5.99
CA ARG A 60 -26.48 -3.83 5.93
C ARG A 60 -27.41 -2.81 6.59
N THR A 61 -27.05 -2.34 7.79
CA THR A 61 -27.85 -1.35 8.51
C THR A 61 -27.94 -0.03 7.74
N ALA A 62 -26.84 0.44 7.16
CA ALA A 62 -26.82 1.66 6.36
C ALA A 62 -27.71 1.52 5.11
N LEU A 63 -27.57 0.42 4.35
CA LEU A 63 -28.38 0.18 3.15
C LEU A 63 -29.89 0.08 3.46
N LYS A 64 -30.26 -0.53 4.59
CA LYS A 64 -31.66 -0.58 5.04
C LYS A 64 -32.17 0.80 5.48
N ARG A 65 -31.37 1.56 6.23
CA ARG A 65 -31.76 2.87 6.76
C ARG A 65 -31.92 3.91 5.65
N ASP A 66 -30.97 3.94 4.73
CA ASP A 66 -30.86 5.03 3.76
C ASP A 66 -31.68 4.72 2.48
N TYR A 67 -31.91 3.44 2.16
CA TYR A 67 -32.59 3.02 0.92
C TYR A 67 -33.72 1.99 1.12
N GLY A 68 -33.98 1.53 2.35
CA GLY A 68 -34.93 0.43 2.58
C GLY A 68 -34.46 -0.95 2.09
N LEU A 69 -33.22 -1.06 1.59
CA LEU A 69 -32.73 -2.26 0.93
C LEU A 69 -32.37 -3.38 1.94
N LYS A 70 -33.09 -4.51 1.85
CA LYS A 70 -32.91 -5.67 2.73
C LYS A 70 -31.90 -6.65 2.13
N VAL A 71 -30.68 -6.68 2.69
CA VAL A 71 -29.59 -7.59 2.26
C VAL A 71 -28.99 -8.37 3.44
N SER A 72 -28.38 -9.51 3.15
CA SER A 72 -27.63 -10.29 4.15
C SER A 72 -26.16 -9.85 4.20
N PRO A 73 -25.43 -10.09 5.31
CA PRO A 73 -23.99 -9.90 5.34
C PRO A 73 -23.23 -10.73 4.29
N ALA A 74 -23.76 -11.92 3.93
CA ALA A 74 -23.21 -12.75 2.88
C ALA A 74 -23.36 -12.11 1.50
N SER A 75 -24.51 -11.48 1.24
CA SER A 75 -24.73 -10.70 0.01
C SER A 75 -23.75 -9.53 -0.09
N ILE A 76 -23.43 -8.86 1.02
CA ILE A 76 -22.46 -7.76 1.01
C ILE A 76 -21.04 -8.27 0.73
N LEU A 77 -20.64 -9.40 1.31
CA LEU A 77 -19.38 -10.04 0.95
C LEU A 77 -19.34 -10.37 -0.55
N ASP A 78 -20.43 -10.88 -1.11
CA ASP A 78 -20.52 -11.14 -2.53
C ASP A 78 -20.44 -9.87 -3.39
N PHE A 79 -21.09 -8.77 -2.97
CA PHE A 79 -20.95 -7.47 -3.64
C PHE A 79 -19.49 -7.02 -3.68
N THR A 80 -18.76 -7.14 -2.56
CA THR A 80 -17.33 -6.78 -2.57
C THR A 80 -16.48 -7.68 -3.45
N ARG A 81 -16.85 -8.96 -3.60
CA ARG A 81 -16.21 -9.86 -4.56
C ARG A 81 -16.46 -9.37 -5.99
N ARG A 82 -17.71 -9.11 -6.35
CA ARG A 82 -18.06 -8.64 -7.71
C ARG A 82 -17.41 -7.30 -8.05
N GLY A 83 -17.39 -6.37 -7.09
CA GLY A 83 -16.65 -5.11 -7.21
C GLY A 83 -15.15 -5.34 -7.44
N SER A 84 -14.55 -6.27 -6.70
CA SER A 84 -13.15 -6.67 -6.88
C SER A 84 -12.88 -7.32 -8.24
N ASP A 85 -13.76 -8.20 -8.71
CA ASP A 85 -13.61 -8.91 -9.98
C ASP A 85 -13.68 -7.91 -11.15
N ALA A 86 -14.59 -6.94 -11.08
CA ALA A 86 -14.76 -5.89 -12.09
C ALA A 86 -13.52 -4.99 -12.24
N ILE A 87 -12.75 -4.78 -11.17
CA ILE A 87 -11.55 -3.92 -11.17
C ILE A 87 -10.24 -4.72 -11.17
N ARG A 88 -10.32 -6.03 -11.45
CA ARG A 88 -9.16 -6.90 -11.36
C ARG A 88 -8.09 -6.56 -12.39
N SER A 89 -8.51 -6.15 -13.58
CA SER A 89 -7.60 -5.76 -14.66
C SER A 89 -6.76 -4.53 -14.27
N GLU A 90 -7.34 -3.59 -13.52
CA GLU A 90 -6.69 -2.38 -13.01
C GLU A 90 -5.63 -2.74 -11.98
N TYR A 91 -5.93 -3.67 -11.08
CA TYR A 91 -4.97 -4.19 -10.12
C TYR A 91 -3.73 -4.80 -10.83
N GLU A 92 -3.94 -5.53 -11.92
CA GLU A 92 -2.85 -6.12 -12.71
C GLU A 92 -2.05 -5.05 -13.47
N GLN A 93 -2.72 -4.03 -14.01
CA GLN A 93 -2.04 -2.89 -14.62
C GLN A 93 -1.24 -2.06 -13.61
N ILE A 94 -1.74 -1.90 -12.37
CA ILE A 94 -1.00 -1.24 -11.28
C ILE A 94 0.29 -2.01 -11.00
N LEU A 95 0.24 -3.34 -10.86
CA LEU A 95 1.43 -4.16 -10.66
C LEU A 95 2.48 -3.92 -11.76
N GLU A 96 2.03 -3.87 -13.01
CA GLU A 96 2.89 -3.61 -14.15
C GLU A 96 3.54 -2.22 -14.12
N ARG A 97 2.84 -1.20 -13.63
CA ARG A 97 3.41 0.14 -13.41
C ARG A 97 4.40 0.15 -12.25
N ILE A 98 4.09 -0.51 -11.14
CA ILE A 98 4.98 -0.66 -9.99
C ILE A 98 6.31 -1.32 -10.39
N ARG A 99 6.27 -2.35 -11.24
CA ARG A 99 7.47 -3.04 -11.76
C ARG A 99 8.39 -2.16 -12.60
N ARG A 100 7.86 -1.07 -13.17
CA ARG A 100 8.59 -0.11 -14.01
C ARG A 100 8.94 1.19 -13.27
N ALA A 101 8.53 1.32 -12.01
CA ALA A 101 8.72 2.54 -11.25
C ALA A 101 10.22 2.84 -11.04
N PRO A 102 10.70 4.06 -11.35
CA PRO A 102 12.09 4.43 -11.10
C PRO A 102 12.39 4.58 -9.61
N ILE A 103 11.38 4.97 -8.82
CA ILE A 103 11.46 5.15 -7.36
C ILE A 103 10.22 4.49 -6.76
N LEU A 104 10.43 3.61 -5.79
CA LEU A 104 9.40 2.81 -5.18
C LEU A 104 9.51 2.82 -3.66
N TYR A 105 8.42 3.16 -2.98
CA TYR A 105 8.34 3.17 -1.53
C TYR A 105 7.73 1.86 -1.07
N VAL A 106 8.42 1.14 -0.17
CA VAL A 106 7.99 -0.20 0.25
C VAL A 106 7.97 -0.30 1.76
N ASP A 107 6.89 -0.86 2.31
CA ASP A 107 6.74 -1.14 3.73
C ASP A 107 5.74 -2.30 3.96
N GLU A 108 5.73 -2.86 5.16
CA GLU A 108 4.91 -4.00 5.50
C GLU A 108 4.44 -4.05 6.96
N THR A 109 3.22 -4.55 7.18
CA THR A 109 2.66 -4.73 8.51
C THR A 109 1.99 -6.09 8.69
N GLY A 110 2.03 -6.63 9.90
CA GLY A 110 1.44 -7.94 10.20
C GLY A 110 -0.09 -7.94 10.15
N ILE A 111 -0.70 -9.01 9.63
CA ILE A 111 -2.13 -9.25 9.73
C ILE A 111 -2.41 -10.72 10.06
N ARG A 112 -3.58 -11.01 10.63
CA ARG A 112 -4.07 -12.38 10.78
C ARG A 112 -4.94 -12.76 9.58
N VAL A 113 -4.69 -13.94 9.01
CA VAL A 113 -5.57 -14.58 8.02
C VAL A 113 -5.85 -15.99 8.52
N GLN A 114 -7.13 -16.28 8.81
CA GLN A 114 -7.53 -17.54 9.48
C GLN A 114 -6.69 -17.86 10.73
N GLY A 115 -6.46 -16.86 11.58
CA GLY A 115 -5.65 -17.01 12.81
C GLY A 115 -4.14 -17.11 12.59
N LYS A 116 -3.67 -17.34 11.35
CA LYS A 116 -2.24 -17.44 11.02
C LYS A 116 -1.65 -16.06 10.70
N LYS A 117 -0.36 -15.87 10.97
CA LYS A 117 0.35 -14.61 10.72
C LYS A 117 0.68 -14.47 9.23
N TYR A 118 0.30 -13.34 8.67
CA TYR A 118 0.60 -12.88 7.31
C TYR A 118 1.12 -11.43 7.40
N TRP A 119 1.51 -10.88 6.26
CA TRP A 119 2.02 -9.54 6.09
C TRP A 119 1.26 -8.88 4.96
N ILE A 120 0.74 -7.68 5.22
CA ILE A 120 0.31 -6.75 4.18
C ILE A 120 1.56 -6.01 3.75
N TRP A 121 1.88 -6.11 2.47
CA TRP A 121 2.93 -5.34 1.82
C TRP A 121 2.31 -4.23 1.00
N ILE A 122 2.96 -3.08 1.05
CA ILE A 122 2.62 -1.90 0.25
C ILE A 122 3.82 -1.56 -0.62
N PHE A 123 3.54 -1.38 -1.91
CA PHE A 123 4.47 -0.86 -2.90
C PHE A 123 3.80 0.37 -3.49
N THR A 124 4.37 1.55 -3.28
CA THR A 124 3.71 2.80 -3.68
C THR A 124 4.65 3.79 -4.35
N THR A 125 4.11 4.51 -5.32
CA THR A 125 4.70 5.67 -6.00
C THR A 125 3.80 6.88 -5.73
N PRO A 126 4.09 8.08 -6.27
CA PRO A 126 3.15 9.19 -6.20
C PRO A 126 1.77 8.91 -6.82
N GLU A 127 1.68 8.02 -7.81
CA GLU A 127 0.47 7.81 -8.63
C GLU A 127 -0.16 6.42 -8.49
N ASP A 128 0.53 5.46 -7.90
CA ASP A 128 0.10 4.07 -7.81
C ASP A 128 0.39 3.46 -6.44
N THR A 129 -0.53 2.63 -5.97
CA THR A 129 -0.37 1.83 -4.74
C THR A 129 -0.78 0.39 -5.01
N PHE A 130 0.13 -0.52 -4.74
CA PHE A 130 -0.09 -1.96 -4.88
C PHE A 130 0.03 -2.65 -3.53
N VAL A 131 -0.97 -3.47 -3.23
CA VAL A 131 -1.15 -4.16 -1.94
C VAL A 131 -1.17 -5.66 -2.16
N VAL A 132 -0.33 -6.40 -1.43
CA VAL A 132 -0.41 -7.87 -1.37
C VAL A 132 -0.39 -8.39 0.06
N VAL A 133 -1.12 -9.47 0.32
CA VAL A 133 -1.15 -10.18 1.60
C VAL A 133 -0.45 -11.52 1.42
N ARG A 134 0.69 -11.70 2.09
CA ARG A 134 1.52 -12.90 1.95
C ARG A 134 1.90 -13.47 3.30
N LYS A 135 2.07 -14.78 3.40
CA LYS A 135 2.52 -15.45 4.64
C LYS A 135 3.91 -14.99 5.08
N SER A 136 4.72 -14.56 4.12
CA SER A 136 6.11 -14.22 4.37
C SER A 136 6.32 -12.72 4.42
N ARG A 137 7.25 -12.34 5.27
CA ARG A 137 7.90 -11.03 5.25
C ARG A 137 9.17 -11.09 4.38
N GLY A 138 9.69 -12.23 3.96
CA GLY A 138 11.02 -12.29 3.34
C GLY A 138 11.13 -11.78 1.91
N MET A 139 12.36 -11.74 1.40
CA MET A 139 12.74 -11.37 0.03
C MET A 139 11.91 -12.05 -1.06
N LYS A 140 11.38 -13.24 -0.81
CA LYS A 140 10.53 -13.95 -1.78
C LYS A 140 9.29 -13.16 -2.22
N VAL A 141 8.76 -12.27 -1.38
CA VAL A 141 7.64 -11.41 -1.78
C VAL A 141 8.11 -10.30 -2.71
N LEU A 142 9.27 -9.70 -2.44
CA LEU A 142 9.89 -8.74 -3.37
C LEU A 142 10.17 -9.40 -4.73
N MET A 143 10.69 -10.63 -4.73
CA MET A 143 10.92 -11.41 -5.95
C MET A 143 9.63 -11.74 -6.71
N GLU A 144 8.56 -12.09 -6.01
CA GLU A 144 7.24 -12.35 -6.60
C GLU A 144 6.66 -11.08 -7.27
N VAL A 145 6.72 -9.95 -6.56
CA VAL A 145 6.08 -8.70 -6.98
C VAL A 145 6.94 -7.96 -8.00
N LEU A 146 8.21 -7.70 -7.70
CA LEU A 146 9.08 -6.84 -8.49
C LEU A 146 9.89 -7.60 -9.54
N THR A 147 10.09 -8.92 -9.34
CA THR A 147 10.93 -9.78 -10.20
C THR A 147 12.41 -9.39 -10.21
N ARG A 148 13.26 -10.18 -10.87
CA ARG A 148 14.70 -9.85 -11.05
C ARG A 148 14.95 -8.65 -11.96
N ARG A 149 13.94 -8.20 -12.70
CA ARG A 149 14.06 -7.12 -13.70
C ARG A 149 13.86 -5.73 -13.10
N PHE A 150 13.45 -5.63 -11.84
CA PHE A 150 13.23 -4.33 -11.21
C PHE A 150 14.55 -3.55 -11.09
N GLY A 151 14.62 -2.41 -11.76
CA GLY A 151 15.79 -1.54 -11.79
C GLY A 151 15.66 -0.27 -10.96
N GLY A 152 14.52 -0.02 -10.32
CA GLY A 152 14.27 1.21 -9.56
C GLY A 152 14.99 1.26 -8.22
N ILE A 153 14.90 2.43 -7.56
CA ILE A 153 15.37 2.68 -6.19
C ILE A 153 14.25 2.34 -5.20
N ILE A 154 14.56 1.54 -4.18
CA ILE A 154 13.62 1.24 -3.09
C ILE A 154 13.86 2.19 -1.92
N VAL A 155 12.83 2.93 -1.51
CA VAL A 155 12.81 3.70 -0.27
C VAL A 155 12.15 2.85 0.82
N CYS A 156 12.85 2.56 1.92
CA CYS A 156 12.35 1.66 2.98
C CYS A 156 12.91 1.95 4.38
N ASP A 157 12.42 1.24 5.40
CA ASP A 157 12.85 1.36 6.81
C ASP A 157 14.23 0.73 7.12
N GLY A 158 14.86 0.10 6.13
CA GLY A 158 16.19 -0.51 6.26
C GLY A 158 16.19 -1.95 6.76
N TRP A 159 15.08 -2.68 6.65
CA TRP A 159 15.04 -4.09 6.99
C TRP A 159 15.84 -4.99 6.01
N LYS A 160 16.48 -6.05 6.54
CA LYS A 160 17.52 -6.83 5.84
C LYS A 160 17.13 -7.38 4.45
N PRO A 161 15.90 -7.91 4.22
CA PRO A 161 15.53 -8.47 2.93
C PRO A 161 15.52 -7.47 1.77
N TYR A 162 15.39 -6.17 2.03
CA TYR A 162 15.53 -5.15 1.00
C TYR A 162 16.95 -5.14 0.42
N SER A 163 17.96 -5.07 1.28
CA SER A 163 19.38 -5.11 0.87
C SER A 163 19.81 -6.45 0.28
N SER A 164 19.08 -7.53 0.53
CA SER A 164 19.30 -8.82 -0.16
C SER A 164 18.69 -8.86 -1.56
N PHE A 165 17.73 -7.97 -1.86
CA PHE A 165 17.06 -7.91 -3.15
C PHE A 165 17.75 -6.95 -4.13
N THR A 166 18.19 -5.78 -3.66
CA THR A 166 18.84 -4.76 -4.49
C THR A 166 19.85 -3.95 -3.68
N ASN A 167 20.81 -3.33 -4.36
CA ASN A 167 21.72 -2.34 -3.80
C ASN A 167 21.25 -0.89 -4.05
N ARG A 168 20.15 -0.69 -4.79
CA ARG A 168 19.54 0.62 -5.06
C ARG A 168 18.52 0.95 -3.98
N ILE A 169 18.98 1.40 -2.82
CA ILE A 169 18.15 1.61 -1.64
C ILE A 169 18.38 2.97 -1.02
N GLN A 170 17.29 3.66 -0.67
CA GLN A 170 17.28 4.75 0.28
C GLN A 170 16.67 4.29 1.62
N ARG A 171 17.44 4.34 2.71
CA ARG A 171 16.92 4.09 4.06
C ARG A 171 16.25 5.33 4.65
N CYS A 172 15.15 5.12 5.36
CA CYS A 172 14.35 6.20 5.92
C CYS A 172 15.06 6.94 7.06
N TRP A 173 15.40 8.21 6.83
CA TRP A 173 15.97 9.09 7.87
C TRP A 173 15.02 9.32 9.04
N ALA A 174 13.71 9.39 8.80
CA ALA A 174 12.74 9.57 9.89
C ALA A 174 12.79 8.42 10.91
N HIS A 175 13.00 7.18 10.48
CA HIS A 175 13.19 6.04 11.38
C HIS A 175 14.46 6.18 12.22
N LEU A 176 15.58 6.54 11.58
CA LEU A 176 16.87 6.77 12.24
C LEU A 176 16.78 7.90 13.29
N LEU A 177 16.15 9.02 12.94
CA LEU A 177 15.99 10.16 13.83
C LEU A 177 15.04 9.86 15.00
N ARG A 178 13.97 9.08 14.78
CA ARG A 178 13.08 8.61 15.86
C ARG A 178 13.82 7.70 16.85
N GLU A 179 14.60 6.75 16.34
CA GLU A 179 15.35 5.80 17.17
C GLU A 179 16.45 6.50 17.99
N SER A 180 17.23 7.38 17.36
CA SER A 180 18.24 8.20 18.06
C SER A 180 17.62 9.13 19.10
N LYS A 181 16.47 9.77 18.80
CA LYS A 181 15.74 10.61 19.78
C LYS A 181 15.30 9.82 21.00
N TYR A 182 14.78 8.60 20.78
CA TYR A 182 14.37 7.73 21.89
C TYR A 182 15.56 7.37 22.80
N LEU A 183 16.74 7.08 22.23
CA LEU A 183 17.94 6.82 23.01
C LEU A 183 18.46 8.08 23.72
N ALA A 184 18.39 9.24 23.07
CA ALA A 184 18.75 10.53 23.69
C ALA A 184 17.92 10.86 24.93
N GLY A 185 16.66 10.40 25.00
CA GLY A 185 15.82 10.51 26.19
C GLY A 185 16.22 9.58 27.34
N LYS A 186 17.20 8.68 27.14
CA LYS A 186 17.61 7.65 28.10
C LYS A 186 19.10 7.68 28.45
N PHE A 187 19.95 8.14 27.54
CA PHE A 187 21.40 8.11 27.68
C PHE A 187 22.00 9.44 27.25
N ALA A 188 22.85 10.03 28.10
CA ALA A 188 23.45 11.33 27.84
C ALA A 188 24.32 11.34 26.56
N GLU A 189 25.11 10.28 26.34
CA GLU A 189 25.92 10.13 25.12
C GLU A 189 25.08 10.12 23.83
N ALA A 190 23.85 9.60 23.89
CA ALA A 190 22.94 9.57 22.74
C ALA A 190 22.36 10.95 22.39
N VAL A 191 22.38 11.92 23.32
CA VAL A 191 21.96 13.30 23.05
C VAL A 191 22.87 13.94 22.01
N TYR A 192 24.18 13.77 22.15
CA TYR A 192 25.16 14.32 21.21
C TYR A 192 25.04 13.65 19.84
N LEU A 193 24.96 12.32 19.81
CA LEU A 193 24.71 11.54 18.59
C LEU A 193 23.44 12.02 17.87
N HIS A 194 22.30 12.10 18.58
CA HIS A 194 21.04 12.53 18.00
C HIS A 194 21.13 13.95 17.44
N LYS A 195 21.68 14.90 18.19
CA LYS A 195 21.85 16.29 17.73
C LYS A 195 22.73 16.36 16.49
N ALA A 196 23.81 15.58 16.43
CA ALA A 196 24.70 15.54 15.27
C ALA A 196 23.99 14.98 14.02
N LEU A 197 23.24 13.88 14.17
CA LEU A 197 22.44 13.30 13.09
C LEU A 197 21.36 14.27 12.59
N VAL A 198 20.68 14.98 13.49
CA VAL A 198 19.68 16.01 13.14
C VAL A 198 20.32 17.15 12.36
N ARG A 199 21.47 17.67 12.81
CA ARG A 199 22.17 18.76 12.09
C ARG A 199 22.62 18.32 10.70
N LEU A 200 23.18 17.11 10.57
CA LEU A 200 23.56 16.57 9.27
C LEU A 200 22.36 16.46 8.34
N TYR A 201 21.25 15.90 8.84
CA TYR A 201 20.02 15.78 8.06
C TYR A 201 19.46 17.14 7.63
N GLN A 202 19.36 18.11 8.55
CA GLN A 202 18.86 19.46 8.26
C GLN A 202 19.72 20.18 7.23
N ARG A 203 21.05 20.09 7.36
CA ARG A 203 21.99 20.67 6.37
C ARG A 203 21.74 20.12 4.97
N LEU A 204 21.50 18.81 4.84
CA LEU A 204 21.21 18.19 3.55
C LEU A 204 19.82 18.59 3.02
N ASP A 205 18.81 18.62 3.88
CA ASP A 205 17.45 19.04 3.52
C ASP A 205 17.43 20.49 3.00
N ASP A 206 18.14 21.39 3.68
CA ASP A 206 18.28 22.79 3.26
C ASP A 206 19.08 22.90 1.95
N ALA A 207 20.22 22.21 1.82
CA ALA A 207 21.07 22.28 0.64
C ALA A 207 20.43 21.67 -0.63
N LEU A 208 19.50 20.74 -0.47
CA LEU A 208 18.80 20.07 -1.58
C LEU A 208 17.48 20.75 -1.96
N ARG A 209 17.04 21.78 -1.22
CA ARG A 209 15.75 22.45 -1.42
C ARG A 209 15.57 23.00 -2.83
N ASP A 210 16.63 23.61 -3.37
CA ASP A 210 16.61 24.27 -4.68
C ASP A 210 17.10 23.36 -5.81
N ASP A 211 17.09 22.04 -5.60
CA ASP A 211 17.51 21.01 -6.55
C ASP A 211 18.88 21.31 -7.22
N PRO A 212 19.98 21.28 -6.44
CA PRO A 212 21.28 21.69 -6.95
C PRO A 212 21.78 20.77 -8.08
N PRO A 213 22.63 21.28 -8.99
CA PRO A 213 23.23 20.50 -10.07
C PRO A 213 23.97 19.24 -9.59
N PRO A 214 24.14 18.22 -10.45
CA PRO A 214 24.77 16.94 -10.10
C PRO A 214 26.14 17.05 -9.44
N VAL A 215 26.99 17.98 -9.88
CA VAL A 215 28.33 18.19 -9.31
C VAL A 215 28.26 18.63 -7.84
N ILE A 216 27.29 19.48 -7.49
CA ILE A 216 27.07 19.92 -6.10
C ILE A 216 26.49 18.77 -5.28
N ARG A 217 25.56 17.99 -5.84
CA ARG A 217 25.01 16.79 -5.18
C ARG A 217 26.08 15.75 -4.85
N GLU A 218 27.01 15.50 -5.76
CA GLU A 218 28.13 14.58 -5.55
C GLU A 218 29.04 15.07 -4.41
N ARG A 219 29.40 16.36 -4.41
CA ARG A 219 30.14 16.97 -3.31
C ARG A 219 29.41 16.84 -1.97
N LEU A 220 28.12 17.19 -1.91
CA LEU A 220 27.30 17.05 -0.71
C LEU A 220 27.26 15.61 -0.22
N TRP A 221 27.18 14.64 -1.13
CA TRP A 221 27.16 13.22 -0.81
C TRP A 221 28.48 12.76 -0.17
N HIS A 222 29.63 13.17 -0.72
CA HIS A 222 30.94 12.88 -0.13
C HIS A 222 31.08 13.49 1.27
N GLU A 223 30.79 14.80 1.40
CA GLU A 223 30.88 15.51 2.68
C GLU A 223 29.94 14.91 3.75
N ALA A 224 28.74 14.49 3.35
CA ALA A 224 27.78 13.87 4.26
C ALA A 224 28.24 12.51 4.78
N ARG A 225 28.87 11.70 3.92
CA ARG A 225 29.43 10.40 4.29
C ARG A 225 30.60 10.57 5.26
N GLU A 226 31.53 11.47 4.98
CA GLU A 226 32.63 11.79 5.88
C GLU A 226 32.13 12.28 7.23
N THR A 227 31.17 13.22 7.23
CA THR A 227 30.54 13.74 8.45
C THR A 227 29.88 12.60 9.24
N LEU A 228 29.17 11.69 8.56
CA LEU A 228 28.54 10.56 9.24
C LEU A 228 29.59 9.61 9.84
N MET A 229 30.69 9.31 9.14
CA MET A 229 31.77 8.49 9.69
C MET A 229 32.37 9.12 10.96
N GLN A 230 32.61 10.43 10.96
CA GLN A 230 33.09 11.15 12.14
C GLN A 230 32.11 11.06 13.31
N ILE A 231 30.80 11.22 13.05
CA ILE A 231 29.76 11.06 14.08
C ILE A 231 29.79 9.66 14.68
N LEU A 232 29.93 8.62 13.85
CA LEU A 232 29.93 7.23 14.29
C LEU A 232 31.24 6.82 15.00
N GLY A 233 32.35 7.48 14.70
CA GLY A 233 33.66 7.24 15.32
C GLY A 233 33.84 7.86 16.72
N GLY A 234 32.81 8.50 17.27
CA GLY A 234 32.83 8.99 18.65
C GLY A 234 32.95 7.87 19.70
N GLU A 235 33.32 8.23 20.93
CA GLU A 235 33.39 7.29 22.05
C GLU A 235 31.99 7.04 22.62
N TYR A 236 31.45 5.84 22.38
CA TYR A 236 30.15 5.41 22.89
C TYR A 236 30.29 4.14 23.73
N THR A 237 29.79 4.19 24.95
CA THR A 237 29.95 3.08 25.91
C THR A 237 28.68 2.26 26.06
N ASN A 238 27.50 2.84 25.81
CA ASN A 238 26.25 2.13 26.01
C ASN A 238 25.98 1.11 24.89
N GLU A 239 25.65 -0.12 25.28
CA GLU A 239 25.34 -1.21 24.36
C GLU A 239 24.21 -0.86 23.37
N LYS A 240 23.16 -0.15 23.81
CA LYS A 240 22.03 0.21 22.93
C LYS A 240 22.40 1.29 21.92
N VAL A 241 23.28 2.21 22.29
CA VAL A 241 23.81 3.25 21.39
C VAL A 241 24.74 2.60 20.36
N ASN A 242 25.63 1.71 20.80
CA ASN A 242 26.48 0.92 19.92
C ASN A 242 25.68 0.03 18.95
N LYS A 243 24.53 -0.53 19.37
CA LYS A 243 23.61 -1.23 18.45
C LYS A 243 23.04 -0.32 17.37
N LEU A 244 22.68 0.92 17.69
CA LEU A 244 22.23 1.90 16.70
C LEU A 244 23.37 2.26 15.74
N ILE A 245 24.58 2.51 16.25
CA ILE A 245 25.77 2.78 15.43
C ILE A 245 26.06 1.64 14.47
N GLY A 246 26.05 0.40 14.97
CA GLY A 246 26.19 -0.80 14.13
C GLY A 246 25.10 -0.89 13.05
N LYS A 247 23.85 -0.53 13.37
CA LYS A 247 22.75 -0.46 12.38
C LYS A 247 23.01 0.60 11.30
N ILE A 248 23.56 1.76 11.68
CA ILE A 248 23.91 2.83 10.74
C ILE A 248 25.05 2.35 9.83
N HIS A 249 26.12 1.77 10.38
CA HIS A 249 27.23 1.19 9.60
C HIS A 249 26.75 0.12 8.62
N ASN A 250 25.90 -0.81 9.06
CA ASN A 250 25.33 -1.86 8.20
C ASN A 250 24.46 -1.33 7.05
N GLY A 251 24.08 -0.05 7.08
CA GLY A 251 23.33 0.62 6.02
C GLY A 251 24.06 1.77 5.38
N PHE A 252 25.37 1.92 5.60
CA PHE A 252 26.11 3.13 5.30
C PHE A 252 25.91 3.59 3.84
N GLU A 253 25.93 2.64 2.91
CA GLU A 253 25.73 2.89 1.47
C GLU A 253 24.34 3.40 1.08
N TYR A 254 23.35 3.28 1.98
CA TYR A 254 21.93 3.48 1.67
C TYR A 254 21.31 4.71 2.35
N TRP A 255 22.08 5.48 3.12
CA TRP A 255 21.54 6.66 3.81
C TRP A 255 21.43 7.90 2.92
N PHE A 256 22.26 8.01 1.89
CA PHE A 256 22.43 9.25 1.11
C PHE A 256 22.06 9.11 -0.37
N THR A 257 21.38 8.04 -0.77
CA THR A 257 20.89 7.85 -2.16
C THR A 257 20.02 9.03 -2.62
N PHE A 258 19.22 9.61 -1.72
CA PHE A 258 18.41 10.81 -1.98
C PHE A 258 19.22 12.07 -2.34
N VAL A 259 20.48 12.13 -1.89
CA VAL A 259 21.38 13.24 -2.21
C VAL A 259 21.81 13.16 -3.67
N LEU A 260 22.10 11.95 -4.18
CA LEU A 260 22.55 11.74 -5.55
C LEU A 260 21.42 11.74 -6.58
N HIS A 261 20.23 11.29 -6.19
CA HIS A 261 19.12 11.06 -7.13
C HIS A 261 17.95 12.04 -6.88
N PRO A 262 17.76 13.05 -7.73
CA PRO A 262 16.58 13.92 -7.68
C PRO A 262 15.27 13.12 -7.64
N GLY A 263 14.30 13.60 -6.86
CA GLY A 263 12.99 12.96 -6.69
C GLY A 263 12.93 11.78 -5.70
N VAL A 264 14.07 11.23 -5.27
CA VAL A 264 14.10 10.25 -4.18
C VAL A 264 13.92 10.99 -2.85
N GLU A 265 12.90 10.64 -2.08
CA GLU A 265 12.72 11.22 -0.74
C GLU A 265 13.65 10.53 0.27
N SER A 266 14.14 11.31 1.23
CA SER A 266 14.95 10.80 2.35
C SER A 266 14.14 9.95 3.35
N THR A 267 12.81 9.93 3.24
CA THR A 267 11.91 9.26 4.18
C THR A 267 10.94 8.31 3.47
N ASN A 268 10.50 7.27 4.16
CA ASN A 268 9.50 6.32 3.65
C ASN A 268 8.05 6.71 4.00
N ASN A 269 7.80 8.01 4.20
CA ASN A 269 6.50 8.51 4.69
C ASN A 269 5.33 8.14 3.76
N ARG A 270 5.58 7.96 2.45
CA ARG A 270 4.56 7.52 1.49
C ARG A 270 4.03 6.12 1.81
N ALA A 271 4.92 5.15 1.98
CA ALA A 271 4.50 3.79 2.31
C ALA A 271 3.90 3.72 3.73
N GLU A 272 4.45 4.45 4.71
CA GLU A 272 3.89 4.54 6.07
C GLU A 272 2.44 5.08 6.05
N ARG A 273 2.17 6.13 5.25
CA ARG A 273 0.81 6.69 5.09
C ARG A 273 -0.13 5.70 4.42
N ALA A 274 0.29 5.06 3.33
CA ALA A 274 -0.51 4.05 2.64
C ALA A 274 -0.82 2.84 3.54
N LEU A 275 0.12 2.43 4.41
CA LEU A 275 -0.12 1.38 5.41
C LEU A 275 -1.15 1.77 6.48
N ARG A 276 -1.27 3.05 6.82
CA ARG A 276 -2.15 3.52 7.91
C ARG A 276 -3.59 3.11 7.68
N GLU A 277 -4.05 3.18 6.44
CA GLU A 277 -5.39 2.75 6.01
C GLU A 277 -5.67 1.29 6.42
N HIS A 278 -4.71 0.41 6.14
CA HIS A 278 -4.79 -1.00 6.50
C HIS A 278 -4.68 -1.24 8.00
N VAL A 279 -3.84 -0.47 8.71
CA VAL A 279 -3.72 -0.56 10.16
C VAL A 279 -5.03 -0.21 10.85
N VAL A 280 -5.73 0.84 10.39
CA VAL A 280 -7.03 1.23 10.95
C VAL A 280 -8.09 0.19 10.60
N GLN A 281 -8.16 -0.25 9.33
CA GLN A 281 -9.12 -1.26 8.93
C GLN A 281 -8.93 -2.56 9.71
N ARG A 282 -7.67 -2.99 9.94
CA ARG A 282 -7.32 -4.14 10.79
C ARG A 282 -7.84 -3.99 12.22
N LYS A 283 -7.80 -2.80 12.82
CA LYS A 283 -8.36 -2.56 14.17
C LYS A 283 -9.88 -2.75 14.22
N ILE A 284 -10.57 -2.47 13.12
CA ILE A 284 -12.03 -2.60 13.02
C ILE A 284 -12.46 -4.04 12.73
N ILE A 285 -11.78 -4.72 11.80
CA ILE A 285 -12.20 -6.05 11.32
C ILE A 285 -11.46 -7.21 12.00
N GLY A 286 -10.32 -6.93 12.64
CA GLY A 286 -9.45 -7.88 13.35
C GLY A 286 -8.61 -8.78 12.44
N THR A 287 -9.24 -9.50 11.51
CA THR A 287 -8.62 -10.55 10.70
C THR A 287 -9.29 -10.69 9.34
N LEU A 288 -8.56 -11.22 8.36
CA LEU A 288 -9.15 -11.76 7.14
C LEU A 288 -9.46 -13.26 7.35
N ARG A 289 -10.52 -13.76 6.71
CA ARG A 289 -11.09 -15.09 7.03
C ARG A 289 -10.78 -16.20 6.04
N ASN A 290 -10.23 -15.91 4.85
CA ASN A 290 -9.88 -16.89 3.82
C ASN A 290 -9.15 -16.22 2.65
N GLY A 291 -8.77 -17.02 1.65
CA GLY A 291 -8.16 -16.55 0.40
C GLY A 291 -9.07 -15.62 -0.42
N LYS A 292 -10.39 -15.83 -0.39
CA LYS A 292 -11.35 -14.90 -1.02
C LYS A 292 -11.26 -13.50 -0.40
N GLY A 293 -11.19 -13.43 0.93
CA GLY A 293 -11.05 -12.16 1.66
C GLY A 293 -9.73 -11.45 1.40
N THR A 294 -8.62 -12.19 1.25
CA THR A 294 -7.33 -11.59 0.87
C THR A 294 -7.36 -11.11 -0.58
N TYR A 295 -7.88 -11.88 -1.52
CA TYR A 295 -8.03 -11.50 -2.92
C TYR A 295 -8.82 -10.19 -3.10
N ILE A 296 -9.98 -10.09 -2.44
CA ILE A 296 -10.81 -8.87 -2.49
C ILE A 296 -10.05 -7.69 -1.86
N HIS A 297 -9.41 -7.92 -0.70
CA HIS A 297 -8.70 -6.86 0.02
C HIS A 297 -7.51 -6.31 -0.78
N GLU A 298 -6.67 -7.18 -1.36
CA GLU A 298 -5.54 -6.79 -2.20
C GLU A 298 -6.00 -5.98 -3.41
N THR A 299 -7.01 -6.47 -4.11
CA THR A 299 -7.53 -5.87 -5.33
C THR A 299 -8.16 -4.50 -5.05
N VAL A 300 -9.17 -4.46 -4.16
CA VAL A 300 -9.93 -3.23 -3.90
C VAL A 300 -9.03 -2.15 -3.28
N MET A 301 -8.19 -2.49 -2.29
CA MET A 301 -7.36 -1.47 -1.65
C MET A 301 -6.29 -0.89 -2.57
N SER A 302 -5.71 -1.70 -3.47
CA SER A 302 -4.74 -1.19 -4.44
C SER A 302 -5.39 -0.20 -5.40
N VAL A 303 -6.56 -0.57 -5.95
CA VAL A 303 -7.26 0.24 -6.95
C VAL A 303 -7.81 1.52 -6.32
N LEU A 304 -8.46 1.44 -5.15
CA LEU A 304 -8.98 2.63 -4.47
C LEU A 304 -7.87 3.60 -4.04
N ALA A 305 -6.75 3.09 -3.51
CA ALA A 305 -5.62 3.95 -3.16
C ALA A 305 -5.03 4.64 -4.39
N THR A 306 -4.90 3.91 -5.50
CA THR A 306 -4.42 4.46 -6.79
C THR A 306 -5.37 5.51 -7.35
N TRP A 307 -6.68 5.27 -7.33
CA TRP A 307 -7.67 6.26 -7.77
C TRP A 307 -7.63 7.52 -6.91
N ALA A 308 -7.52 7.39 -5.59
CA ALA A 308 -7.37 8.52 -4.69
C ALA A 308 -6.10 9.33 -4.98
N GLN A 309 -4.96 8.67 -5.22
CA GLN A 309 -3.70 9.32 -5.61
C GLN A 309 -3.80 10.11 -6.91
N ARG A 310 -4.63 9.63 -7.84
CA ARG A 310 -4.88 10.27 -9.15
C ARG A 310 -6.05 11.25 -9.13
N GLY A 311 -6.67 11.51 -7.98
CA GLY A 311 -7.82 12.41 -7.85
C GLY A 311 -9.10 11.92 -8.53
N LEU A 312 -9.23 10.60 -8.75
CA LEU A 312 -10.40 10.01 -9.40
C LEU A 312 -11.53 9.72 -8.40
N ASN A 313 -12.78 9.85 -8.85
CA ASN A 313 -13.95 9.51 -8.04
C ASN A 313 -14.16 7.99 -8.00
N SER A 314 -13.93 7.38 -6.84
CA SER A 314 -14.04 5.93 -6.64
C SER A 314 -15.41 5.34 -7.00
N LEU A 315 -16.51 6.09 -6.77
CA LEU A 315 -17.86 5.60 -7.05
C LEU A 315 -18.13 5.57 -8.56
N GLU A 316 -17.78 6.64 -9.26
CA GLU A 316 -17.92 6.72 -10.72
C GLU A 316 -17.07 5.67 -11.42
N MET A 317 -15.80 5.54 -11.00
CA MET A 317 -14.89 4.55 -11.56
C MET A 317 -15.37 3.12 -11.33
N LEU A 318 -15.85 2.80 -10.13
CA LEU A 318 -16.33 1.44 -9.84
C LEU A 318 -17.61 1.10 -10.61
N ARG A 319 -18.50 2.07 -10.82
CA ARG A 319 -19.69 1.91 -11.67
C ARG A 319 -19.32 1.61 -13.11
N LEU A 320 -18.43 2.43 -13.68
CA LEU A 320 -17.93 2.27 -15.05
C LEU A 320 -17.34 0.86 -15.26
N ARG A 321 -16.55 0.36 -14.30
CA ARG A 321 -15.93 -0.97 -14.39
C ARG A 321 -16.92 -2.13 -14.18
N LEU A 322 -18.01 -1.89 -13.46
CA LEU A 322 -19.08 -2.89 -13.33
C LEU A 322 -19.99 -2.97 -14.57
N GLU A 323 -19.97 -1.95 -15.43
CA GLU A 323 -20.73 -1.90 -16.69
C GLU A 323 -19.99 -2.60 -17.84
N SER A 324 -18.65 -2.59 -17.85
CA SER A 324 -17.82 -3.32 -18.81
C SER A 324 -17.92 -4.85 -18.67
#